data_AF-A0A3M9YR39-F1
#
_entry.id   AF-A0A3M9YR39-F1
#
_cell.length_a   1.000
_cell.length_b   1.000
_cell.length_c   1.000
_cell.angle_alpha   90.00
_cell.angle_beta   90.00
_cell.angle_gamma   90.00
#
_symmetry.space_group_name_H-M   'P 1'
#
loop_
_entity.id
_entity.type
_entity.pdbx_description
1 polymer ?
#
loop_
_entity_poly.entity_id
_entity_poly.type
_entity_poly.pdbx_seq_one_letter_code
_entity_poly.pdbx_strand_id
1 'polypeptide(L)'
;MAKEIERAVGAKLLDIDIARYSRHYAATENGQIMAVYLRECGKEVAGCADAKTIWTTSDKLPFVMDGGCGVVMVAYDPQTGTLINAACNGEA
;
A
#
# COMPACT_ATOMS: atom_id res chain seq x y z
N MET A 1 5.06 12.94 4.23
CA MET A 1 4.46 12.14 3.14
C MET A 1 4.25 10.66 3.48
N ALA A 2 5.20 9.74 3.30
CA ALA A 2 4.94 8.30 3.56
C ALA A 2 4.38 8.02 4.97
N LYS A 3 4.94 8.67 6.01
CA LYS A 3 4.44 8.57 7.39
C LYS A 3 3.02 9.11 7.59
N GLU A 4 2.58 10.09 6.81
CA GLU A 4 1.20 10.61 6.87
C GLU A 4 0.22 9.60 6.28
N ILE A 5 0.59 9.01 5.14
CA ILE A 5 -0.19 7.95 4.49
C ILE A 5 -0.31 6.76 5.46
N GLU A 6 0.80 6.31 6.04
CA GLU A 6 0.82 5.19 6.98
C GLU A 6 -0.05 5.48 8.22
N ARG A 7 -0.01 6.71 8.75
CA ARG A 7 -0.88 7.12 9.85
C ARG A 7 -2.36 7.08 9.45
N ALA A 8 -2.69 7.60 8.27
CA ALA A 8 -4.07 7.62 7.79
C ALA A 8 -4.60 6.20 7.54
N VAL A 9 -3.77 5.32 6.97
CA VAL A 9 -4.12 3.91 6.76
C VAL A 9 -4.29 3.18 8.09
N GLY A 10 -3.37 3.34 9.04
CA GLY A 10 -3.48 2.72 10.36
C GLY A 10 -4.68 3.20 11.17
N ALA A 11 -5.16 4.43 10.93
CA ALA A 11 -6.39 4.94 11.54
C ALA A 11 -7.67 4.35 10.91
N LYS A 12 -7.62 3.91 9.64
CA LYS A 12 -8.75 3.32 8.93
C LYS A 12 -8.81 1.80 9.06
N LEU A 13 -7.66 1.13 8.98
CA LEU A 13 -7.51 -0.32 9.01
C LEU A 13 -6.97 -0.75 10.38
N LEU A 14 -7.78 -0.63 11.42
CA LEU A 14 -7.37 -0.82 12.82
C LEU A 14 -6.88 -2.25 13.12
N ASP A 15 -7.37 -3.25 12.37
CA ASP A 15 -7.01 -4.66 12.54
C ASP A 15 -5.76 -5.06 11.74
N ILE A 16 -5.16 -4.12 11.02
CA ILE A 16 -4.01 -4.38 10.14
C ILE A 16 -2.79 -3.60 10.61
N ASP A 17 -1.76 -4.34 11.06
CA ASP A 17 -0.45 -3.78 11.33
C ASP A 17 0.37 -3.64 10.03
N ILE A 18 0.22 -2.48 9.37
CA ILE A 18 0.92 -2.15 8.12
C ILE A 18 2.45 -2.09 8.29
N ALA A 19 2.99 -2.03 9.52
CA ALA A 19 4.43 -2.05 9.74
C ALA A 19 5.06 -3.41 9.36
N ARG A 20 4.24 -4.47 9.29
CA ARG A 20 4.64 -5.81 8.83
C ARG A 20 4.67 -5.96 7.31
N TYR A 21 4.30 -4.92 6.57
CA TYR A 21 4.20 -4.94 5.12
C TYR A 21 5.41 -4.22 4.49
N SER A 22 5.83 -4.68 3.32
CA SER A 22 6.61 -3.83 2.41
C SER A 22 5.68 -2.75 1.84
N ARG A 23 6.15 -1.51 1.76
CA ARG A 23 5.30 -0.35 1.47
C ARG A 23 5.79 0.35 0.21
N HIS A 24 5.06 0.12 -0.88
CA HIS A 24 5.37 0.66 -2.20
C HIS A 24 4.51 1.87 -2.46
N TYR A 25 5.09 2.93 -3.00
CA TYR A 25 4.42 4.20 -3.26
C TYR A 25 4.73 4.66 -4.68
N ALA A 26 3.73 5.17 -5.37
CA ALA A 26 3.91 5.84 -6.66
C ALA A 26 3.02 7.07 -6.75
N ALA A 27 3.58 8.17 -7.26
CA ALA A 27 2.78 9.32 -7.67
C ALA A 27 2.07 8.99 -8.98
N THR A 28 0.81 9.38 -9.09
CA THR A 28 0.00 9.27 -10.30
C THR A 28 -0.02 10.60 -11.05
N GLU A 29 -0.43 10.58 -12.32
CA GLU A 29 -0.51 11.77 -13.16
C GLU A 29 -1.48 12.84 -12.63
N ASN A 30 -2.51 12.43 -11.89
CA ASN A 30 -3.47 13.33 -11.25
C ASN A 30 -3.01 13.89 -9.90
N GLY A 31 -1.76 13.66 -9.50
CA GLY A 31 -1.17 14.17 -8.26
C GLY A 31 -1.53 13.39 -7.00
N GLN A 32 -2.24 12.26 -7.13
CA GLN A 32 -2.49 11.33 -6.02
C GLN A 32 -1.25 10.46 -5.76
N ILE A 33 -1.25 9.78 -4.63
CA ILE A 33 -0.28 8.75 -4.31
C ILE A 33 -1.04 7.42 -4.22
N MET A 34 -0.68 6.49 -5.08
CA MET A 34 -1.04 5.09 -4.92
C MET A 34 -0.02 4.42 -4.02
N ALA A 35 -0.48 3.67 -3.04
CA ALA A 35 0.37 2.80 -2.25
C ALA A 35 -0.12 1.35 -2.27
N VAL A 36 0.83 0.43 -2.27
CA VAL A 36 0.55 -1.00 -2.14
C VAL A 36 1.37 -1.52 -0.97
N TYR A 37 0.66 -2.05 0.02
CA TYR A 37 1.27 -2.71 1.16
C TYR A 37 1.19 -4.22 0.93
N LEU A 38 2.31 -4.91 0.98
CA LEU A 38 2.40 -6.35 0.76
C LEU A 38 2.97 -7.07 2.00
N ARG A 39 2.20 -8.00 2.59
CA ARG A 39 2.53 -8.80 3.78
C ARG A 39 2.94 -10.21 3.38
N GLU A 40 4.18 -10.54 3.75
CA GLU A 40 4.82 -11.86 3.65
C GLU A 40 4.87 -12.51 2.26
N CYS A 41 5.99 -13.19 2.05
CA CYS A 41 6.49 -13.55 0.74
C CYS A 41 6.41 -15.06 0.61
N GLY A 42 5.37 -15.53 -0.08
CA GLY A 42 5.38 -16.89 -0.59
C GLY A 42 6.59 -17.07 -1.52
N LYS A 43 7.07 -18.31 -1.67
CA LYS A 43 8.21 -18.68 -2.54
C LYS A 43 8.08 -18.20 -4.00
N GLU A 44 6.91 -17.71 -4.38
CA GLU A 44 6.54 -17.32 -5.74
C GLU A 44 6.54 -15.80 -5.99
N VAL A 45 6.77 -14.96 -4.97
CA VAL A 45 6.79 -13.49 -5.15
C VAL A 45 8.23 -12.97 -5.15
N ALA A 46 8.83 -12.87 -6.34
CA ALA A 46 10.14 -12.27 -6.52
C ALA A 46 10.10 -10.75 -6.18
N GLY A 47 11.00 -10.29 -5.29
CA GLY A 47 11.17 -8.86 -5.00
C GLY A 47 10.75 -8.40 -3.60
N CYS A 48 10.46 -9.32 -2.68
CA CYS A 48 10.20 -8.98 -1.29
C CYS A 48 11.46 -8.47 -0.58
N ALA A 49 11.58 -7.15 -0.46
CA ALA A 49 12.46 -6.55 0.50
C ALA A 49 11.86 -6.64 1.92
N ASP A 50 12.70 -6.54 2.96
CA ASP A 50 12.25 -6.32 4.36
C ASP A 50 11.21 -5.20 4.41
N ALA A 51 10.49 -5.01 5.53
CA ALA A 51 9.54 -3.91 5.73
C ALA A 51 10.18 -2.53 5.44
N LYS A 52 10.24 -2.16 4.16
CA LYS A 52 10.92 -1.01 3.59
C LYS A 52 9.91 -0.16 2.87
N THR A 53 10.23 1.12 2.82
CA THR A 53 9.52 2.10 2.02
C THR A 53 10.19 2.16 0.64
N ILE A 54 9.42 1.92 -0.41
CA ILE A 54 9.89 1.92 -1.80
C ILE A 54 9.07 2.96 -2.57
N TRP A 55 9.75 3.89 -3.21
CA TRP A 55 9.13 4.83 -4.15
C TRP A 55 9.45 4.39 -5.56
N THR A 56 8.42 4.31 -6.40
CA THR A 56 8.52 3.80 -7.76
C THR A 56 7.53 4.52 -8.68
N THR A 57 7.48 4.12 -9.94
CA THR A 57 6.47 4.56 -10.91
C THR A 57 5.23 3.66 -10.84
N SER A 58 4.07 4.16 -11.23
CA SER A 58 2.80 3.44 -11.09
C SER A 58 2.78 2.09 -11.81
N ASP A 59 3.47 1.98 -12.95
CA ASP A 59 3.65 0.74 -13.73
C ASP A 59 4.48 -0.33 -13.02
N LYS A 60 5.20 0.04 -11.96
CA LYS A 60 6.04 -0.84 -11.16
C LYS A 60 5.45 -1.15 -9.78
N LEU A 61 4.25 -0.66 -9.48
CA LEU A 61 3.57 -1.06 -8.26
C LEU A 61 3.22 -2.56 -8.34
N PRO A 62 3.47 -3.33 -7.27
CA PRO A 62 3.10 -4.72 -7.26
C PRO A 62 1.57 -4.85 -7.34
N PHE A 63 1.10 -5.77 -8.17
CA PHE A 63 -0.30 -6.14 -8.25
C PHE A 63 -0.42 -7.63 -7.95
N VAL A 64 -1.12 -7.96 -6.87
CA VAL A 64 -1.33 -9.33 -6.42
C VAL A 64 -2.79 -9.43 -5.97
N MET A 65 -3.55 -10.36 -6.55
CA MET A 65 -4.91 -10.71 -6.12
C MET A 65 -4.85 -11.99 -5.32
N ASP A 66 -4.81 -11.86 -4.00
CA ASP A 66 -4.70 -13.00 -3.06
C ASP A 66 -6.04 -13.37 -2.43
N GLY A 67 -7.10 -12.56 -2.63
CA GLY A 67 -8.40 -12.79 -1.99
C GLY A 67 -8.37 -12.55 -0.49
N GLY A 68 -7.37 -11.82 0.02
CA GLY A 68 -7.20 -11.54 1.44
C GLY A 68 -6.52 -10.20 1.71
N CYS A 69 -5.96 -10.07 2.91
CA CYS A 69 -5.22 -8.87 3.35
C CYS A 69 -3.71 -9.04 3.25
N GLY A 70 -3.19 -9.98 2.45
CA GLY A 70 -1.77 -10.01 2.11
C GLY A 70 -1.39 -8.81 1.24
N VAL A 71 -2.36 -8.19 0.57
CA VAL A 71 -2.20 -6.98 -0.24
C VAL A 71 -3.22 -5.93 0.19
N VAL A 72 -2.75 -4.74 0.54
CA VAL A 72 -3.60 -3.57 0.79
C VAL A 72 -3.32 -2.52 -0.28
N MET A 73 -4.35 -2.13 -1.01
CA MET A 73 -4.29 -1.05 -1.99
C MET A 73 -4.78 0.24 -1.38
N VAL A 74 -4.02 1.31 -1.56
CA VAL A 74 -4.27 2.62 -0.95
C VAL A 74 -4.22 3.69 -2.03
N ALA A 75 -5.18 4.62 -1.97
CA ALA A 75 -5.15 5.87 -2.73
C ALA A 75 -5.21 7.04 -1.75
N TYR A 76 -4.27 7.96 -1.86
CA TYR A 76 -4.13 9.10 -0.97
C TYR A 76 -3.99 10.40 -1.78
N ASP A 77 -4.67 11.44 -1.33
CA ASP A 77 -4.53 12.79 -1.85
C ASP A 77 -3.57 13.61 -0.97
N PRO A 78 -2.35 13.89 -1.42
CA PRO A 78 -1.38 14.66 -0.65
C PRO A 78 -1.71 16.15 -0.54
N GLN A 79 -2.59 16.70 -1.37
CA GLN A 79 -2.99 18.11 -1.31
C GLN A 79 -3.95 18.37 -0.15
N THR A 80 -4.91 17.46 0.04
CA THR A 80 -5.90 17.55 1.12
C THR A 80 -5.51 16.77 2.37
N GLY A 81 -4.50 15.91 2.26
CA GLY A 81 -4.09 15.01 3.35
C GLY A 81 -5.08 13.87 3.59
N THR A 82 -5.87 13.52 2.57
CA THR A 82 -7.03 12.62 2.72
C THR A 82 -6.75 11.24 2.13
N LEU A 83 -7.12 10.21 2.89
CA LEU A 83 -7.16 8.84 2.40
C LEU A 83 -8.43 8.63 1.54
N ILE A 84 -8.25 8.55 0.22
CA ILE A 84 -9.34 8.33 -0.72
C ILE A 84 -9.83 6.89 -0.60
N ASN A 85 -8.89 5.94 -0.59
CA ASN A 85 -9.18 4.52 -0.45
C ASN A 85 -8.09 3.79 0.34
N ALA A 86 -8.49 2.74 1.05
CA ALA A 86 -7.60 1.73 1.62
C ALA A 86 -8.41 0.45 1.81
N ALA A 87 -8.04 -0.63 1.12
CA ALA A 87 -8.78 -1.89 1.14
C ALA A 87 -7.86 -3.09 0.90
N CYS A 88 -8.22 -4.23 1.50
CA CYS A 88 -7.61 -5.52 1.22
C CYS A 88 -8.08 -6.06 -0.14
N ASN A 89 -7.22 -6.80 -0.85
CA ASN A 89 -7.54 -7.35 -2.16
C ASN A 89 -8.39 -8.63 -2.12
N GLY A 90 -9.42 -8.63 -1.28
CA GLY A 90 -10.30 -9.79 -1.04
C GLY A 90 -11.57 -9.50 -0.27
N GLU A 91 -11.74 -8.28 0.23
CA GLU A 91 -13.00 -7.87 0.86
C GLU A 91 -13.88 -7.22 -0.20
N ALA A 92 -14.98 -7.91 -0.53
CA ALA A 92 -16.09 -7.41 -1.34
C ALA A 92 -17.18 -6.83 -0.43
#